data_AF-A0A5J5C3Z1-F1
#
_entry.id   AF-A0A5J5C3Z1-F1
#
_cell.length_a   1.000
_cell.length_b   1.000
_cell.length_c   1.000
_cell.angle_alpha   90.00
_cell.angle_beta   90.00
_cell.angle_gamma   90.00
#
_symmetry.space_group_name_H-M   'P 1'
#
loop_
_entity.id
_entity.type
_entity.pdbx_description
1 polymer ?
#
loop_
_entity_poly.entity_id
_entity_poly.type
_entity_poly.pdbx_seq_one_letter_code
_entity_poly.pdbx_strand_id
1 'polypeptide(L)'
;MSPPSTDVVNEQQGPPDSVTRLVELPPVEIKENDVCVKMLAAPINPSDFNKIEGVYPVRPQVPAVGGYEGVGEVHSLGSAVRGLSPGDWVIPCPPSFGDSIVQNGATSMLGQCIIQIARAQGIRSINIIRDRW
;
A
#
# COMPACT_ATOMS: atom_id res chain seq x y z
N MET A 1 -9.85 15.71 11.27
CA MET A 1 -10.08 15.75 9.81
C MET A 1 -8.74 15.63 9.11
N SER A 2 -8.66 14.88 8.02
CA SER A 2 -7.51 14.89 7.11
C SER A 2 -7.50 16.18 6.28
N PRO A 3 -6.36 16.58 5.70
CA PRO A 3 -6.37 17.54 4.60
C PRO A 3 -7.11 16.96 3.37
N PRO A 4 -7.55 17.81 2.41
CA PRO A 4 -7.95 17.35 1.09
C PRO A 4 -6.75 16.72 0.37
N SER A 5 -7.03 15.82 -0.57
CA SER A 5 -6.00 15.12 -1.34
C SER A 5 -6.32 15.11 -2.84
N THR A 6 -5.30 14.92 -3.67
CA THR A 6 -5.46 14.66 -5.10
C THR A 6 -5.04 13.22 -5.34
N ASP A 7 -5.97 12.40 -5.81
CA ASP A 7 -5.79 10.97 -5.93
C ASP A 7 -6.07 10.50 -7.36
N VAL A 8 -5.42 9.41 -7.76
CA VAL A 8 -5.78 8.71 -9.00
C VAL A 8 -6.94 7.78 -8.68
N VAL A 9 -8.10 8.03 -9.28
CA VAL A 9 -9.34 7.29 -9.04
C VAL A 9 -9.81 6.63 -10.33
N ASN A 10 -10.30 5.39 -10.25
CA ASN A 10 -10.99 4.71 -11.34
C ASN A 10 -12.47 4.48 -10.98
N GLU A 11 -13.37 5.01 -11.80
CA GLU A 11 -14.83 4.89 -11.63
C GLU A 11 -15.40 3.57 -12.17
N GLN A 12 -14.64 2.90 -13.03
CA GLN A 12 -14.97 1.61 -13.60
C GLN A 12 -13.69 0.79 -13.83
N GLN A 13 -13.87 -0.50 -14.13
CA GLN A 13 -12.76 -1.37 -14.52
C GLN A 13 -12.42 -1.19 -15.99
N GLY A 14 -11.14 -1.31 -16.34
CA GLY A 14 -10.69 -1.27 -17.74
C GLY A 14 -9.23 -0.84 -17.88
N PRO A 15 -8.78 -0.56 -19.12
CA PRO A 15 -7.43 -0.07 -19.41
C PRO A 15 -7.12 1.19 -18.59
N PRO A 16 -6.01 1.24 -17.82
CA PRO A 16 -5.78 2.33 -16.86
C PRO A 16 -5.70 3.72 -17.49
N ASP A 17 -5.15 3.84 -18.70
CA ASP A 17 -5.11 5.07 -19.49
C ASP A 17 -6.52 5.63 -19.82
N SER A 18 -7.52 4.75 -19.89
CA SER A 18 -8.89 5.10 -20.25
C SER A 18 -9.75 5.39 -19.02
N VAL A 19 -9.54 4.66 -17.92
CA VAL A 19 -10.46 4.65 -16.76
C VAL A 19 -9.97 5.42 -15.54
N THR A 20 -8.69 5.82 -15.49
CA THR A 20 -8.14 6.57 -14.34
C THR A 20 -8.23 8.09 -14.53
N ARG A 21 -8.54 8.81 -13.46
CA ARG A 21 -8.60 10.29 -13.44
C ARG A 21 -7.94 10.81 -12.17
N LEU A 22 -7.35 12.00 -12.25
CA LEU A 22 -6.96 12.74 -11.05
C LEU A 22 -8.21 13.42 -10.49
N VAL A 23 -8.52 13.15 -9.23
CA VAL A 23 -9.70 13.65 -8.53
C VAL A 23 -9.26 14.30 -7.23
N GLU A 24 -9.78 15.50 -6.94
CA GLU A 24 -9.66 16.10 -5.62
C GLU A 24 -10.69 15.48 -4.67
N LEU A 25 -10.21 14.84 -3.61
CA LEU A 25 -11.04 14.24 -2.58
C LEU A 25 -11.16 15.18 -1.38
N PRO A 26 -12.36 15.30 -0.79
CA PRO A 26 -12.57 16.16 0.37
C PRO A 26 -11.91 15.56 1.62
N PRO A 27 -11.65 16.39 2.66
CA PRO A 27 -11.26 15.94 3.98
C PRO A 27 -12.13 14.81 4.53
N VAL A 28 -11.49 13.80 5.11
CA VAL A 28 -12.16 12.68 5.79
C VAL A 28 -11.97 12.81 7.31
N GLU A 29 -12.96 12.34 8.08
CA GLU A 29 -12.85 12.28 9.53
C GLU A 29 -11.80 11.23 9.95
N ILE A 30 -10.93 11.61 10.89
CA ILE A 30 -9.91 10.72 11.45
C ILE A 30 -10.50 10.14 12.73
N LYS A 31 -10.82 8.84 12.73
CA LYS A 31 -11.37 8.15 13.89
C LYS A 31 -10.28 7.86 14.91
N GLU A 32 -10.70 7.38 16.08
CA GLU A 32 -9.81 7.15 17.23
C GLU A 32 -8.62 6.23 16.93
N ASN A 33 -8.77 5.26 16.02
CA ASN A 33 -7.72 4.30 15.66
C ASN A 33 -7.07 4.59 14.29
N ASP A 34 -7.44 5.70 13.63
CA ASP A 34 -6.94 6.00 12.30
C ASP A 34 -5.57 6.68 12.35
N VAL A 35 -4.77 6.47 11.31
CA VAL A 35 -3.52 7.18 11.07
C VAL A 35 -3.67 7.90 9.74
N CYS A 36 -3.59 9.23 9.76
CA CYS A 36 -3.55 10.03 8.54
C CYS A 36 -2.10 10.13 8.08
N VAL A 37 -1.84 9.70 6.85
CA VAL A 37 -0.50 9.62 6.26
C VAL A 37 -0.43 10.52 5.04
N LYS A 38 0.61 11.35 4.97
CA LYS A 38 0.98 12.09 3.77
C LYS A 38 1.87 11.20 2.91
N MET A 39 1.34 10.71 1.79
CA MET A 39 2.13 9.90 0.86
C MET A 39 3.31 10.71 0.29
N LEU A 40 4.51 10.13 0.35
CA LEU A 40 5.74 10.72 -0.19
C LEU A 40 6.07 10.13 -1.58
N ALA A 41 5.87 8.82 -1.73
CA ALA A 41 6.04 8.12 -3.00
C ALA A 41 5.21 6.84 -3.02
N ALA A 42 4.75 6.45 -4.20
CA ALA A 42 4.09 5.18 -4.46
C ALA A 42 4.68 4.56 -5.75
N PRO A 43 5.11 3.28 -5.74
CA PRO A 43 5.51 2.61 -6.95
C PRO A 43 4.29 2.28 -7.82
N ILE A 44 4.55 2.02 -9.10
CA ILE A 44 3.55 1.47 -10.02
C ILE A 44 3.98 0.03 -10.36
N ASN A 45 3.20 -0.94 -9.92
CA ASN A 45 3.45 -2.36 -10.12
C ASN A 45 2.46 -2.97 -11.14
N PRO A 46 2.79 -4.11 -11.79
CA PRO A 46 1.85 -4.82 -12.65
C PRO A 46 0.54 -5.22 -11.95
N SER A 47 0.57 -5.44 -10.63
CA SER A 47 -0.63 -5.72 -9.83
C SER A 47 -1.59 -4.53 -9.77
N ASP A 48 -1.11 -3.29 -9.86
CA ASP A 48 -1.95 -2.09 -9.88
C ASP A 48 -2.75 -2.02 -11.18
N PHE A 49 -2.10 -2.26 -12.33
CA PHE A 49 -2.76 -2.40 -13.63
C PHE A 49 -3.83 -3.50 -13.58
N ASN A 50 -3.45 -4.69 -13.11
CA ASN A 50 -4.35 -5.84 -13.04
C ASN A 50 -5.58 -5.58 -12.16
N LYS A 51 -5.45 -4.77 -11.10
CA LYS A 51 -6.58 -4.39 -10.23
C LYS A 51 -7.50 -3.41 -10.93
N ILE A 52 -6.95 -2.39 -11.58
CA ILE A 52 -7.73 -1.39 -12.34
C ILE A 52 -8.46 -2.07 -13.50
N GLU A 53 -7.83 -3.03 -14.17
CA GLU A 53 -8.43 -3.84 -15.24
C GLU A 53 -9.46 -4.86 -14.72
N GLY A 54 -9.51 -5.13 -13.41
CA GLY A 54 -10.42 -6.10 -12.81
C GLY A 54 -10.00 -7.57 -12.95
N VAL A 55 -8.78 -7.84 -13.42
CA VAL A 55 -8.25 -9.21 -13.62
C VAL A 55 -7.51 -9.75 -12.40
N TYR A 56 -7.18 -8.90 -11.42
CA TYR A 56 -6.59 -9.33 -10.14
C TYR A 56 -7.64 -10.05 -9.25
N PRO A 57 -7.24 -11.03 -8.41
CA PRO A 57 -8.18 -11.75 -7.53
C PRO A 57 -8.88 -10.84 -6.52
N VAL A 58 -8.19 -9.82 -6.02
CA VAL A 58 -8.75 -8.80 -5.13
C VAL A 58 -9.25 -7.64 -5.99
N ARG A 59 -10.57 -7.40 -5.96
CA ARG A 59 -11.24 -6.38 -6.78
C ARG A 59 -11.88 -5.33 -5.88
N PRO A 60 -11.28 -4.13 -5.76
CA PRO A 60 -11.92 -3.01 -5.09
C PRO A 60 -13.27 -2.68 -5.74
N GLN A 61 -14.25 -2.29 -4.93
CA GLN A 61 -15.47 -1.68 -5.46
C GLN A 61 -15.13 -0.32 -6.04
N VAL A 62 -15.60 -0.05 -7.24
CA VAL A 62 -15.45 1.26 -7.88
C VAL A 62 -16.54 2.22 -7.37
N PRO A 63 -16.25 3.53 -7.22
CA PRO A 63 -14.96 4.19 -7.50
C PRO A 63 -13.87 3.80 -6.49
N ALA A 64 -12.65 3.57 -6.99
CA ALA A 64 -11.51 3.12 -6.18
C ALA A 64 -10.28 4.02 -6.39
N VAL A 65 -9.49 4.22 -5.33
CA VAL A 65 -8.19 4.88 -5.41
C VAL A 65 -7.15 3.86 -5.89
N GLY A 66 -6.35 4.27 -6.88
CA GLY A 66 -5.27 3.46 -7.44
C GLY A 66 -4.03 3.42 -6.55
N GLY A 67 -3.24 2.37 -6.72
CA GLY A 67 -2.03 2.13 -5.92
C GLY A 67 -2.31 1.40 -4.61
N TYR A 68 -1.37 0.54 -4.23
CA TYR A 68 -1.50 -0.29 -3.02
C TYR A 68 -0.30 -0.20 -2.09
N GLU A 69 0.83 0.22 -2.64
CA GLU A 69 2.10 0.33 -1.93
C GLU A 69 2.56 1.78 -1.91
N GLY A 70 3.47 2.08 -0.99
CA GLY A 70 4.15 3.37 -0.94
C GLY A 70 4.86 3.58 0.37
N VAL A 71 5.43 4.77 0.50
CA VAL A 71 5.96 5.30 1.76
C VAL A 71 5.31 6.65 2.01
N GLY A 72 4.93 6.87 3.25
CA GLY A 72 4.33 8.12 3.68
C GLY A 72 4.82 8.55 5.05
N GLU A 73 4.60 9.81 5.36
CA GLU A 73 4.89 10.41 6.64
C GLU A 73 3.60 10.54 7.45
N VAL A 74 3.62 10.16 8.73
CA VAL A 74 2.47 10.35 9.63
C VAL A 74 2.17 11.84 9.74
N HIS A 75 0.98 12.25 9.30
CA HIS A 75 0.50 13.62 9.39
C HIS A 75 -0.22 13.87 10.73
N SER A 76 -1.15 12.98 11.08
CA SER A 76 -1.94 13.10 12.31
C SER A 76 -2.50 11.74 12.74
N LEU A 77 -2.84 11.62 14.02
CA LEU A 77 -3.24 10.36 14.65
C LEU A 77 -4.60 10.48 15.32
N GLY A 78 -5.36 9.39 15.30
CA GLY A 78 -6.50 9.20 16.17
C GLY A 78 -6.10 9.12 17.66
N SER A 79 -7.02 9.47 18.54
CA SER A 79 -6.80 9.57 19.99
C SER A 79 -6.37 8.26 20.67
N ALA A 80 -6.69 7.10 20.10
CA ALA A 80 -6.38 5.78 20.62
C ALA A 80 -5.08 5.18 20.04
N VAL A 81 -4.49 5.78 19.00
CA VAL A 81 -3.24 5.27 18.40
C VAL A 81 -2.07 5.44 19.38
N ARG A 82 -1.23 4.40 19.49
CA ARG A 82 -0.03 4.37 20.32
C ARG A 82 1.15 3.86 19.48
N GLY A 83 2.37 4.28 19.84
CA GLY A 83 3.60 3.79 19.20
C GLY A 83 3.96 4.44 17.86
N LEU A 84 3.22 5.46 17.43
CA LEU A 84 3.54 6.32 16.28
C LEU A 84 3.46 7.78 16.71
N SER A 85 4.22 8.63 16.04
CA SER A 85 4.20 10.09 16.18
C SER A 85 4.11 10.76 14.81
N PRO A 86 3.49 11.95 14.70
CA PRO A 86 3.61 12.78 13.50
C PRO A 86 5.08 12.98 13.11
N GLY A 87 5.40 12.83 11.83
CA GLY A 87 6.76 12.83 11.29
C GLY A 87 7.37 11.44 11.08
N ASP A 88 6.81 10.38 11.67
CA ASP A 88 7.29 9.01 11.44
C ASP A 88 7.04 8.56 10.01
N TRP A 89 8.00 7.81 9.45
CA TRP A 89 7.84 7.20 8.13
C TRP A 89 7.20 5.82 8.24
N VAL A 90 6.17 5.59 7.46
CA VAL A 90 5.36 4.37 7.46
C VAL A 90 5.16 3.84 6.04
N ILE A 91 5.01 2.52 5.94
CA ILE A 91 4.61 1.84 4.71
C ILE A 91 3.23 1.21 4.92
N PRO A 92 2.28 1.33 3.97
CA PRO A 92 1.02 0.61 4.04
C PRO A 92 1.30 -0.89 3.97
N CYS A 93 1.08 -1.60 5.07
CA CYS A 93 1.20 -3.05 5.13
C CYS A 93 -0.20 -3.63 5.31
N PRO A 94 -0.69 -4.48 4.40
CA PRO A 94 -1.90 -5.26 4.63
C PRO A 94 -1.70 -6.07 5.92
N PRO A 95 -2.75 -6.28 6.74
CA PRO A 95 -2.63 -7.06 7.95
C PRO A 95 -2.14 -8.47 7.60
N SER A 96 -0.88 -8.76 7.93
CA SER A 96 -0.31 -10.09 7.90
C SER A 96 0.01 -10.46 9.34
N PHE A 97 -0.76 -11.39 9.89
CA PHE A 97 -0.47 -12.01 11.18
C PHE A 97 0.38 -13.26 10.91
N GLY A 98 1.56 -13.33 11.53
CA GLY A 98 2.41 -14.52 11.51
C GLY A 98 3.88 -14.22 11.81
N ASP A 99 4.60 -15.24 12.29
CA ASP A 99 6.04 -15.14 12.59
C ASP A 99 6.92 -15.30 11.33
N SER A 100 6.32 -15.58 10.18
CA SER A 100 7.04 -15.89 8.95
C SER A 100 6.35 -15.33 7.70
N ILE A 101 7.15 -14.75 6.79
CA ILE A 101 6.75 -14.33 5.44
C ILE A 101 7.34 -15.32 4.45
N VAL A 102 6.49 -15.91 3.60
CA VAL A 102 6.92 -16.72 2.45
C VAL A 102 6.73 -15.90 1.18
N GLN A 103 7.81 -15.70 0.41
CA GLN A 103 7.76 -14.90 -0.81
C GLN A 103 8.44 -15.59 -1.99
N ASN A 104 7.84 -15.42 -3.18
CA ASN A 104 8.50 -15.69 -4.45
C ASN A 104 9.24 -14.43 -4.93
N GLY A 105 10.05 -14.55 -5.98
CA GLY A 105 10.71 -13.37 -6.57
C GLY A 105 11.66 -12.65 -5.61
N ALA A 106 12.24 -13.36 -4.65
CA ALA A 106 13.11 -12.80 -3.60
C ALA A 106 14.37 -12.08 -4.11
N THR A 107 14.73 -12.28 -5.38
CA THR A 107 15.84 -11.60 -6.06
C THR A 107 15.44 -10.27 -6.71
N SER A 108 14.14 -9.95 -6.74
CA SER A 108 13.65 -8.63 -7.18
C SER A 108 13.92 -7.57 -6.13
N MET A 109 13.84 -6.29 -6.52
CA MET A 109 14.02 -5.18 -5.58
C MET A 109 12.99 -5.21 -4.44
N LEU A 110 11.72 -5.52 -4.77
CA LEU A 110 10.67 -5.68 -3.76
C LEU A 110 10.98 -6.86 -2.81
N GLY A 111 11.43 -7.99 -3.37
CA GLY A 111 11.83 -9.16 -2.59
C GLY A 111 12.96 -8.85 -1.60
N GLN A 112 13.94 -8.02 -2.00
CA GLN A 112 15.02 -7.56 -1.14
C GLN A 112 14.53 -6.59 -0.05
N CYS A 113 13.62 -5.67 -0.37
CA CYS A 113 12.99 -4.79 0.62
C CYS A 113 12.24 -5.60 1.68
N ILE A 114 11.47 -6.61 1.28
CA ILE A 114 10.74 -7.49 2.20
C ILE A 114 11.70 -8.26 3.12
N ILE A 115 12.85 -8.74 2.61
CA ILE A 115 13.87 -9.40 3.45
C ILE A 115 14.40 -8.45 4.52
N GLN A 116 14.66 -7.19 4.15
CA GLN A 116 15.19 -6.18 5.08
C GLN A 116 14.17 -5.79 6.15
N ILE A 117 12.92 -5.56 5.74
CA ILE A 117 11.81 -5.24 6.66
C ILE A 117 11.54 -6.39 7.61
N ALA A 118 11.47 -7.63 7.10
CA ALA A 118 11.27 -8.82 7.93
C ALA A 118 12.37 -8.95 8.99
N ARG A 119 13.65 -8.74 8.61
CA ARG A 119 14.76 -8.71 9.56
C ARG A 119 14.61 -7.63 10.63
N ALA A 120 14.25 -6.41 10.24
CA ALA A 120 14.09 -5.30 11.17
C ALA A 120 12.94 -5.52 12.18
N GLN A 121 11.91 -6.27 11.77
CA GLN A 121 10.75 -6.56 12.61
C GLN A 121 10.84 -7.91 13.35
N GLY A 122 11.97 -8.63 13.25
CA GLY A 122 12.12 -9.95 13.88
C GLY A 122 11.25 -11.05 13.25
N ILE A 123 10.74 -10.82 12.04
CA ILE A 123 9.91 -11.76 11.28
C ILE A 123 10.80 -12.64 10.42
N ARG A 124 10.56 -13.95 10.40
CA ARG A 124 11.34 -14.90 9.59
C ARG A 124 10.95 -14.78 8.11
N SER A 125 11.91 -14.65 7.20
CA SER A 125 11.62 -14.73 5.75
C SER A 125 12.00 -16.09 5.18
N ILE A 126 11.10 -16.66 4.36
CA ILE A 126 11.30 -17.88 3.56
C ILE A 126 11.22 -17.46 2.09
N ASN A 127 12.35 -17.56 1.39
CA ASN A 127 12.50 -17.04 0.03
C ASN A 127 12.51 -18.19 -0.97
N ILE A 128 11.45 -18.31 -1.77
CA ILE A 128 11.34 -19.36 -2.78
C ILE A 128 12.08 -18.90 -4.05
N ILE A 129 13.19 -19.58 -4.35
CA ILE A 129 13.93 -19.43 -5.59
C ILE A 129 13.53 -20.58 -6.51
N ARG A 130 13.02 -20.24 -7.69
CA ARG A 130 12.70 -21.24 -8.73
C ARG A 130 13.99 -21.77 -9.33
N ASP A 131 14.00 -23.08 -9.57
CA ASP A 131 15.09 -23.72 -10.29
C ASP A 131 15.14 -23.20 -11.74
N ARG A 132 16.35 -23.09 -12.31
CA ARG A 132 16.58 -22.46 -13.63
C ARG A 132 17.01 -23.44 -14.73
N TRP A 133 16.78 -24.74 -14.52
CA TRP A 133 17.10 -25.80 -15.50
C TRP A 133 15.86 -26.28 -16.23
#